data_AF-A0A2E1AGY6-F1
#
_entry.id   AF-A0A2E1AGY6-F1
#
_cell.length_a   1.000
_cell.length_b   1.000
_cell.length_c   1.000
_cell.angle_alpha   90.00
_cell.angle_beta   90.00
_cell.angle_gamma   90.00
#
_symmetry.space_group_name_H-M   'P 1'
#
loop_
_entity.id
_entity.type
_entity.pdbx_description
1 polymer ?
#
loop_
_entity_poly.entity_id
_entity_poly.type
_entity_poly.pdbx_seq_one_letter_code
_entity_poly.pdbx_strand_id
1 'polypeptide(L)'
;MIRCICLKRFLKSARTGARVIMTKRKSKTASLKYEMEYYRNGYTRIIGVDEAGRGPWAGPLMVGAVALPLDRTDLQKALKGVRDSKLMTANQREGLVETIKEVSLTWGLGAAEVDEIDELGLTDATKLAVERALNDAIERGGFQPDCLFCDFMAWPPKWQMHQLSIVKGDQLSLTIAAASVIAKVSRDAYMIDIAEEFPQYGFEKHKGYHSPLHVAALEQLGPTPIHRRSYAPIRKFLGEDAD
;
A
#
# COMPACT_ATOMS: atom_id res chain seq x y z
N MET A 1 -8.47 15.56 77.50
CA MET A 1 -7.10 16.11 77.46
C MET A 1 -6.20 15.13 76.71
N ILE A 2 -5.80 15.47 75.48
CA ILE A 2 -4.40 15.78 75.10
C ILE A 2 -3.60 14.52 74.70
N ARG A 3 -3.56 14.26 73.37
CA ARG A 3 -2.40 14.24 72.45
C ARG A 3 -1.70 12.86 72.37
N CYS A 4 -1.72 12.16 71.24
CA CYS A 4 -1.03 12.44 69.97
C CYS A 4 0.50 12.47 70.15
N ILE A 5 1.21 11.44 69.65
CA ILE A 5 2.38 11.56 68.77
C ILE A 5 2.60 10.22 68.06
N CYS A 6 2.59 10.32 66.73
CA CYS A 6 2.84 9.31 65.73
C CYS A 6 4.35 9.10 65.58
N LEU A 7 4.85 7.87 65.75
CA LEU A 7 6.24 7.53 65.45
C LEU A 7 6.34 7.04 63.99
N LYS A 8 7.05 7.82 63.18
CA LYS A 8 7.33 7.59 61.76
C LYS A 8 8.41 6.52 61.56
N ARG A 9 8.33 5.87 60.38
CA ARG A 9 9.43 5.42 59.49
C ARG A 9 10.21 4.17 59.94
N PHE A 10 10.63 3.22 59.11
CA PHE A 10 10.92 3.18 57.67
C PHE A 10 10.78 1.71 57.18
N LEU A 11 9.89 1.45 56.20
CA LEU A 11 9.89 0.19 55.44
C LEU A 11 10.90 0.32 54.28
N LYS A 12 11.99 -0.44 54.31
CA LYS A 12 12.82 -0.69 53.12
C LYS A 12 12.27 -1.91 52.40
N SER A 13 11.40 -1.68 51.42
CA SER A 13 11.00 -2.68 50.43
C SER A 13 12.18 -2.95 49.48
N ALA A 14 12.66 -4.20 49.48
CA ALA A 14 13.51 -4.73 48.45
C ALA A 14 12.70 -4.79 47.14
N ARG A 15 13.07 -3.97 46.15
CA ARG A 15 12.54 -4.08 44.79
C ARG A 15 13.42 -5.04 44.01
N THR A 16 12.85 -6.20 43.74
CA THR A 16 13.23 -7.17 42.73
C THR A 16 13.54 -6.48 41.40
N GLY A 17 14.78 -6.59 40.94
CA GLY A 17 15.21 -6.17 39.62
C GLY A 17 14.63 -7.12 38.56
N ALA A 18 13.41 -6.88 38.12
CA ALA A 18 12.89 -7.47 36.91
C ALA A 18 13.66 -6.89 35.72
N ARG A 19 14.58 -7.68 35.17
CA ARG A 19 15.30 -7.36 33.94
C ARG A 19 14.26 -7.33 32.82
N VAL A 20 13.82 -6.13 32.43
CA VAL A 20 12.99 -5.94 31.25
C VAL A 20 13.80 -6.43 30.06
N ILE A 21 13.50 -7.65 29.61
CA ILE A 21 13.98 -8.16 28.33
C ILE A 21 13.32 -7.25 27.29
N MET A 22 14.05 -6.23 26.82
CA MET A 22 13.62 -5.44 25.69
C MET A 22 13.49 -6.39 24.50
N THR A 23 12.24 -6.73 24.17
CA THR A 23 11.93 -7.47 22.95
C THR A 23 12.55 -6.70 21.78
N LYS A 24 13.40 -7.35 20.98
CA LYS A 24 14.00 -6.74 19.78
C LYS A 24 12.87 -6.05 19.01
N ARG A 25 12.90 -4.71 18.92
CA ARG A 25 11.95 -3.95 18.09
C ARG A 25 11.99 -4.58 16.71
N LYS A 26 10.87 -5.16 16.24
CA LYS A 26 10.76 -5.67 14.87
C LYS A 26 11.23 -4.57 13.92
N SER A 27 12.07 -4.93 12.94
CA SER A 27 12.54 -4.01 11.92
C SER A 27 11.33 -3.26 11.33
N LYS A 28 11.46 -1.94 11.16
CA LYS A 28 10.45 -1.11 10.49
C LYS A 28 10.55 -1.19 8.96
N THR A 29 11.48 -1.98 8.44
CA THR A 29 11.68 -2.26 7.02
C THR A 29 11.24 -3.69 6.72
N ALA A 30 10.52 -3.90 5.62
CA ALA A 30 10.19 -5.22 5.13
C ALA A 30 11.45 -6.07 4.85
N SER A 31 11.29 -7.39 4.92
CA SER A 31 12.40 -8.33 4.75
C SER A 31 12.74 -8.55 3.27
N LEU A 32 13.98 -8.92 2.97
CA LEU A 32 14.38 -9.47 1.68
C LEU A 32 14.38 -11.02 1.67
N LYS A 33 13.69 -11.66 2.62
CA LYS A 33 13.80 -13.12 2.81
C LYS A 33 13.42 -13.87 1.53
N TYR A 34 12.27 -13.54 0.94
CA TYR A 34 11.79 -14.21 -0.27
C TYR A 34 12.65 -13.85 -1.49
N GLU A 35 13.04 -12.59 -1.62
CA GLU A 35 13.90 -12.12 -2.72
C GLU A 35 15.22 -12.87 -2.72
N MET A 36 15.89 -12.97 -1.57
CA MET A 36 17.18 -13.66 -1.48
C MET A 36 17.06 -15.18 -1.64
N GLU A 37 15.92 -15.78 -1.28
CA GLU A 37 15.64 -17.19 -1.55
C GLU A 37 15.56 -17.44 -3.05
N TYR A 38 14.81 -16.63 -3.79
CA TYR A 38 14.67 -16.75 -5.24
C TYR A 38 15.94 -16.35 -5.99
N TYR A 39 16.63 -15.33 -5.53
CA TYR A 39 17.91 -14.90 -6.08
C TYR A 39 18.96 -16.01 -6.07
N ARG A 40 19.03 -16.78 -4.97
CA ARG A 40 19.92 -17.95 -4.86
C ARG A 40 19.52 -19.11 -5.78
N ASN A 41 18.27 -19.15 -6.22
CA ASN A 41 17.76 -20.13 -7.19
C ASN A 41 17.87 -19.63 -8.64
N GLY A 42 18.57 -18.51 -8.89
CA GLY A 42 18.89 -18.01 -10.23
C GLY A 42 17.95 -16.92 -10.77
N TYR A 43 16.93 -16.51 -10.02
CA TYR A 43 16.04 -15.41 -10.41
C TYR A 43 16.69 -14.06 -10.11
N THR A 44 17.05 -13.30 -11.14
CA THR A 44 17.82 -12.06 -10.98
C THR A 44 16.98 -10.80 -11.21
N ARG A 45 15.82 -10.94 -11.85
CA ARG A 45 14.92 -9.86 -12.23
C ARG A 45 13.55 -10.10 -11.61
N ILE A 46 13.54 -10.11 -10.27
CA ILE A 46 12.33 -10.27 -9.46
C ILE A 46 11.60 -8.93 -9.40
N ILE A 47 10.34 -8.92 -9.81
CA ILE A 47 9.46 -7.74 -9.73
C ILE A 47 8.32 -8.01 -8.75
N GLY A 48 8.08 -7.07 -7.83
CA GLY A 48 6.97 -7.11 -6.88
C GLY A 48 5.85 -6.19 -7.32
N VAL A 49 4.61 -6.59 -7.11
CA VAL A 49 3.42 -5.79 -7.39
C VAL A 49 2.50 -5.73 -6.18
N ASP A 50 1.85 -4.58 -5.98
CA ASP A 50 0.79 -4.38 -4.99
C ASP A 50 -0.14 -3.23 -5.42
N GLU A 51 -1.39 -3.28 -4.97
CA GLU A 51 -2.43 -2.34 -5.34
C GLU A 51 -2.86 -1.37 -4.22
N ALA A 52 -3.32 -0.19 -4.63
CA ALA A 52 -4.00 0.78 -3.80
C ALA A 52 -5.38 1.08 -4.40
N GLY A 53 -6.38 1.18 -3.52
CA GLY A 53 -7.70 1.67 -3.93
C GLY A 53 -8.73 0.61 -4.31
N ARG A 54 -8.71 -0.59 -3.72
CA ARG A 54 -9.80 -1.57 -3.91
C ARG A 54 -11.13 -1.16 -3.24
N GLY A 55 -11.04 -0.62 -2.03
CA GLY A 55 -12.19 -0.28 -1.18
C GLY A 55 -12.89 1.08 -1.39
N PRO A 56 -12.24 2.13 -1.91
CA PRO A 56 -12.87 3.43 -2.17
C PRO A 56 -14.10 3.34 -3.06
N TRP A 57 -15.06 4.22 -2.81
CA TRP A 57 -16.23 4.40 -3.66
C TRP A 57 -15.95 5.32 -4.87
N ALA A 58 -14.87 6.10 -4.80
CA ALA A 58 -14.46 7.01 -5.87
C ALA A 58 -12.96 6.90 -6.19
N GLY A 59 -12.63 7.24 -7.43
CA GLY A 59 -11.31 7.24 -8.02
C GLY A 59 -10.83 5.87 -8.51
N PRO A 60 -9.68 5.85 -9.22
CA PRO A 60 -9.14 4.65 -9.84
C PRO A 60 -8.64 3.65 -8.80
N LEU A 61 -8.35 2.44 -9.29
CA LEU A 61 -7.47 1.49 -8.63
C LEU A 61 -6.09 1.64 -9.28
N MET A 62 -5.03 1.73 -8.46
CA MET A 62 -3.66 1.85 -8.96
C MET A 62 -2.78 0.72 -8.46
N VAL A 63 -1.82 0.28 -9.27
CA VAL A 63 -0.86 -0.78 -8.98
C VAL A 63 0.53 -0.23 -9.22
N GLY A 64 1.41 -0.47 -8.25
CA GLY A 64 2.84 -0.26 -8.42
C GLY A 64 3.53 -1.56 -8.81
N ALA A 65 4.61 -1.45 -9.58
CA ALA A 65 5.53 -2.53 -9.87
C ALA A 65 6.95 -2.06 -9.55
N VAL A 66 7.77 -2.87 -8.87
CA VAL A 66 9.16 -2.50 -8.52
C VAL A 66 10.06 -3.72 -8.67
N ALA A 67 11.25 -3.55 -9.26
CA ALA A 67 12.33 -4.53 -9.20
C ALA A 67 13.54 -3.91 -8.51
N LEU A 68 14.16 -4.62 -7.57
CA LEU A 68 15.27 -4.10 -6.76
C LEU A 68 16.61 -4.76 -7.13
N PRO A 69 17.75 -4.05 -7.01
CA PRO A 69 19.07 -4.63 -7.27
C PRO A 69 19.50 -5.55 -6.12
N LEU A 70 19.21 -6.85 -6.23
CA LEU A 70 19.41 -7.81 -5.13
C LEU A 70 20.88 -8.14 -4.83
N ASP A 71 21.78 -7.81 -5.75
CA ASP A 71 23.23 -7.86 -5.57
C ASP A 71 23.78 -6.68 -4.75
N ARG A 72 22.99 -5.62 -4.55
CA ARG A 72 23.35 -4.45 -3.76
C ARG A 72 23.34 -4.76 -2.25
N THR A 73 24.51 -4.73 -1.64
CA THR A 73 24.69 -5.10 -0.22
C THR A 73 24.05 -4.13 0.78
N ASP A 74 23.91 -2.85 0.44
CA ASP A 74 23.27 -1.83 1.29
C ASP A 74 21.78 -1.62 1.00
N LEU A 75 21.14 -2.46 0.16
CA LEU A 75 19.75 -2.29 -0.29
C LEU A 75 18.75 -2.08 0.87
N GLN A 76 18.78 -2.93 1.91
CA GLN A 76 17.90 -2.79 3.08
C GLN A 76 18.16 -1.50 3.88
N LYS A 77 19.39 -0.98 3.84
CA LYS A 77 19.76 0.28 4.49
C LYS A 77 19.29 1.47 3.66
N ALA A 78 19.45 1.41 2.34
CA ALA A 78 18.99 2.44 1.40
C ALA A 78 17.45 2.61 1.48
N LEU A 79 16.72 1.50 1.54
CA LEU A 79 15.25 1.48 1.64
C LEU A 79 14.75 1.37 3.09
N LYS A 80 15.50 1.92 4.04
CA LYS A 80 15.14 1.84 5.46
C LYS A 80 13.78 2.50 5.70
N GLY A 81 12.86 1.73 6.29
CA GLY A 81 11.52 2.18 6.65
C GLY A 81 10.44 1.84 5.64
N VAL A 82 10.81 1.35 4.45
CA VAL A 82 9.86 0.79 3.46
C VAL A 82 9.24 -0.49 4.02
N ARG A 83 7.92 -0.49 4.17
CA ARG A 83 7.09 -1.58 4.70
C ARG A 83 5.67 -1.41 4.15
N ASP A 84 4.75 -2.30 4.53
CA ASP A 84 3.30 -2.13 4.36
C ASP A 84 2.88 -0.65 4.46
N SER A 85 2.44 -0.12 3.32
CA SER A 85 2.13 1.29 3.13
C SER A 85 1.02 1.78 4.06
N LYS A 86 0.13 0.88 4.51
CA LYS A 86 -0.96 1.16 5.46
C LYS A 86 -0.42 1.40 6.87
N LEU A 87 0.77 0.87 7.19
CA LEU A 87 1.48 1.06 8.45
C LEU A 87 2.43 2.27 8.43
N MET A 88 2.43 3.05 7.35
CA MET A 88 3.23 4.26 7.18
C MET A 88 2.35 5.50 7.28
N THR A 89 2.94 6.63 7.68
CA THR A 89 2.28 7.94 7.55
C THR A 89 2.41 8.46 6.11
N ALA A 90 1.59 9.44 5.69
CA ALA A 90 1.70 10.07 4.38
C ALA A 90 3.12 10.62 4.13
N ASN A 91 3.63 11.45 5.05
CA ASN A 91 4.97 12.00 4.97
C ASN A 91 6.08 10.93 4.90
N GLN A 92 5.89 9.77 5.56
CA GLN A 92 6.86 8.67 5.46
C GLN A 92 6.88 8.04 4.07
N ARG A 93 5.71 7.90 3.43
CA ARG A 93 5.61 7.34 2.08
C ARG A 93 6.15 8.32 1.05
N GLU A 94 5.72 9.58 1.11
CA GLU A 94 6.17 10.66 0.22
C GLU A 94 7.69 10.85 0.30
N GLY A 95 8.27 10.83 1.50
CA GLY A 95 9.73 10.93 1.67
C GLY A 95 10.53 9.70 1.21
N LEU A 96 9.86 8.57 0.91
CA LEU A 96 10.53 7.34 0.46
C LEU A 96 10.24 6.98 -1.00
N VAL A 97 9.20 7.55 -1.62
CA VAL A 97 8.82 7.17 -2.99
C VAL A 97 9.92 7.48 -4.00
N GLU A 98 10.55 8.66 -3.91
CA GLU A 98 11.65 9.03 -4.81
C GLU A 98 12.89 8.18 -4.54
N THR A 99 13.22 7.92 -3.27
CA THR A 99 14.30 6.98 -2.91
C THR A 99 14.04 5.58 -3.47
N ILE A 100 12.80 5.08 -3.45
CA ILE A 100 12.45 3.78 -4.04
C ILE A 100 12.73 3.81 -5.54
N LYS A 101 12.24 4.82 -6.25
CA LYS A 101 12.42 4.98 -7.70
C LYS A 101 13.90 5.03 -8.08
N GLU A 102 14.70 5.83 -7.37
CA GLU A 102 16.15 5.99 -7.59
C GLU A 102 16.95 4.71 -7.31
N VAL A 103 16.56 3.95 -6.29
CA VAL A 103 17.27 2.71 -5.88
C VAL A 103 16.87 1.51 -6.72
N SER A 104 15.64 1.49 -7.23
CA SER A 104 15.10 0.37 -8.01
C SER A 104 15.84 0.17 -9.34
N LEU A 105 15.94 -1.08 -9.80
CA LEU A 105 16.37 -1.38 -11.17
C LEU A 105 15.34 -0.87 -12.18
N THR A 106 14.07 -1.02 -11.83
CA THR A 106 12.94 -0.41 -12.54
C THR A 106 11.74 -0.31 -11.61
N TRP A 107 10.81 0.54 -12.01
CA TRP A 107 9.50 0.66 -11.40
C TRP A 107 8.45 1.01 -12.46
N GLY A 108 7.20 0.72 -12.17
CA GLY A 108 6.08 1.09 -13.02
C GLY A 108 4.82 1.39 -12.23
N LEU A 109 3.89 2.08 -12.88
CA LEU A 109 2.59 2.43 -12.36
C LEU A 109 1.52 2.08 -13.40
N GLY A 110 0.46 1.41 -12.94
CA GLY A 110 -0.71 1.12 -13.76
C GLY A 110 -1.97 1.50 -13.02
N ALA A 111 -2.96 2.03 -13.74
CA ALA A 111 -4.26 2.36 -13.19
C ALA A 111 -5.35 1.59 -13.93
N ALA A 112 -6.46 1.33 -13.25
CA ALA A 112 -7.75 1.04 -13.85
C ALA A 112 -8.72 2.14 -13.44
N GLU A 113 -9.28 2.82 -14.44
CA GLU A 113 -10.18 3.93 -14.26
C GLU A 113 -11.56 3.47 -13.78
N VAL A 114 -12.36 4.41 -13.31
CA VAL A 114 -13.68 4.14 -12.73
C VAL A 114 -14.60 3.40 -13.71
N ASP A 115 -14.63 3.84 -14.97
CA ASP A 115 -15.43 3.19 -16.01
C ASP A 115 -14.97 1.75 -16.27
N GLU A 116 -13.66 1.49 -16.26
CA GLU A 116 -13.11 0.15 -16.43
C GLU A 116 -13.42 -0.75 -15.23
N ILE A 117 -13.43 -0.20 -14.01
CA ILE A 117 -13.84 -0.92 -12.81
C ILE A 117 -15.32 -1.28 -12.89
N ASP A 118 -16.16 -0.34 -13.35
CA ASP A 118 -17.59 -0.54 -13.47
C ASP A 118 -17.95 -1.55 -14.57
N GLU A 119 -17.22 -1.55 -15.69
CA GLU A 119 -17.43 -2.48 -16.82
C GLU A 119 -16.87 -3.89 -16.54
N LEU A 120 -15.63 -3.98 -16.06
CA LEU A 120 -14.91 -5.26 -15.94
C LEU A 120 -15.13 -5.93 -14.57
N GLY A 121 -15.57 -5.16 -13.58
CA GLY A 121 -15.53 -5.55 -12.19
C GLY A 121 -14.12 -5.47 -11.59
N LEU A 122 -14.06 -5.39 -10.25
CA LEU A 122 -12.83 -5.06 -9.52
C LEU A 122 -11.67 -6.03 -9.79
N THR A 123 -11.95 -7.34 -9.91
CA THR A 123 -10.90 -8.35 -10.08
C THR A 123 -10.19 -8.20 -11.42
N ASP A 124 -10.93 -8.07 -12.52
CA ASP A 124 -10.34 -7.98 -13.85
C ASP A 124 -9.77 -6.58 -14.12
N ALA A 125 -10.38 -5.53 -13.58
CA ALA A 125 -9.78 -4.20 -13.53
C ALA A 125 -8.43 -4.19 -12.77
N THR A 126 -8.31 -4.96 -11.69
CA THR A 126 -7.01 -5.09 -10.99
C THR A 126 -5.97 -5.78 -11.87
N LYS A 127 -6.33 -6.85 -12.59
CA LYS A 127 -5.42 -7.52 -13.53
C LYS A 127 -4.96 -6.58 -14.65
N LEU A 128 -5.86 -5.74 -15.16
CA LEU A 128 -5.53 -4.72 -16.16
C LEU A 128 -4.54 -3.68 -15.62
N ALA A 129 -4.75 -3.19 -14.39
CA ALA A 129 -3.82 -2.26 -13.75
C ALA A 129 -2.44 -2.92 -13.49
N VAL A 130 -2.39 -4.18 -13.08
CA VAL A 130 -1.14 -4.94 -12.93
C VAL A 130 -0.41 -5.06 -14.26
N GLU A 131 -1.12 -5.40 -15.34
CA GLU A 131 -0.54 -5.47 -16.67
C GLU A 131 0.09 -4.13 -17.08
N ARG A 132 -0.62 -3.02 -16.88
CA ARG A 132 -0.12 -1.67 -17.18
C ARG A 132 1.13 -1.34 -16.36
N ALA A 133 1.12 -1.65 -15.07
CA ALA A 133 2.27 -1.43 -14.19
C ALA A 133 3.50 -2.24 -14.60
N LEU A 134 3.30 -3.50 -15.01
CA LEU A 134 4.37 -4.35 -15.53
C LEU A 134 4.92 -3.84 -16.87
N ASN A 135 4.06 -3.43 -17.79
CA ASN A 135 4.47 -2.85 -19.08
C ASN A 135 5.32 -1.58 -18.87
N ASP A 136 4.86 -0.65 -18.03
CA ASP A 136 5.61 0.58 -17.71
C ASP A 136 6.98 0.25 -17.08
N ALA A 137 7.03 -0.71 -16.15
CA ALA A 137 8.29 -1.16 -15.54
C ALA A 137 9.24 -1.82 -16.55
N ILE A 138 8.72 -2.64 -17.47
CA ILE A 138 9.52 -3.31 -18.51
C ILE A 138 10.09 -2.29 -19.50
N GLU A 139 9.25 -1.36 -19.95
CA GLU A 139 9.65 -0.29 -20.87
C GLU A 139 10.73 0.60 -20.23
N ARG A 140 10.52 1.01 -18.99
CA ARG A 140 11.46 1.84 -18.22
C ARG A 140 12.79 1.14 -17.95
N GLY A 141 12.75 -0.15 -17.62
CA GLY A 141 13.94 -0.92 -17.25
C GLY A 141 14.72 -1.47 -18.43
N GLY A 142 14.07 -1.66 -19.58
CA GLY A 142 14.67 -2.29 -20.76
C GLY A 142 14.95 -3.78 -20.58
N PHE A 143 14.26 -4.46 -19.66
CA PHE A 143 14.42 -5.90 -19.41
C PHE A 143 13.10 -6.60 -19.06
N GLN A 144 13.05 -7.90 -19.31
CA GLN A 144 11.93 -8.77 -18.92
C GLN A 144 12.18 -9.37 -17.53
N PRO A 145 11.27 -9.18 -16.55
CA PRO A 145 11.32 -9.88 -15.27
C PRO A 145 11.33 -11.40 -15.46
N ASP A 146 12.05 -12.11 -14.57
CA ASP A 146 12.07 -13.58 -14.55
C ASP A 146 11.19 -14.17 -13.44
N CYS A 147 10.76 -13.34 -12.47
CA CYS A 147 9.87 -13.74 -11.39
C CYS A 147 8.95 -12.60 -10.93
N LEU A 148 7.68 -12.90 -10.69
CA LEU A 148 6.65 -12.01 -10.15
C LEU A 148 6.38 -12.34 -8.69
N PHE A 149 6.46 -11.35 -7.81
CA PHE A 149 6.01 -11.44 -6.43
C PHE A 149 4.71 -10.65 -6.27
N CYS A 150 3.69 -11.28 -5.68
CA CYS A 150 2.34 -10.73 -5.59
C CYS A 150 1.81 -10.79 -4.15
N ASP A 151 1.04 -9.79 -3.73
CA ASP A 151 0.18 -9.95 -2.56
C ASP A 151 -1.11 -10.68 -2.97
N PHE A 152 -1.33 -11.86 -2.40
CA PHE A 152 -2.60 -12.61 -2.38
C PHE A 152 -3.18 -13.19 -3.69
N MET A 153 -2.97 -12.63 -4.88
CA MET A 153 -3.57 -13.11 -6.14
C MET A 153 -2.53 -13.56 -7.18
N ALA A 154 -2.85 -14.58 -7.97
CA ALA A 154 -2.08 -14.96 -9.16
C ALA A 154 -2.52 -14.12 -10.36
N TRP A 155 -1.56 -13.57 -11.10
CA TRP A 155 -1.80 -12.61 -12.19
C TRP A 155 -1.70 -13.30 -13.57
N PRO A 156 -2.14 -12.63 -14.67
CA PRO A 156 -2.44 -13.30 -15.93
C PRO A 156 -1.29 -14.17 -16.46
N PRO A 157 -1.59 -15.39 -16.96
CA PRO A 157 -0.59 -16.39 -17.38
C PRO A 157 0.18 -16.00 -18.65
N LYS A 158 -0.14 -14.86 -19.28
CA LYS A 158 0.51 -14.41 -20.51
C LYS A 158 1.98 -14.07 -20.31
N TRP A 159 2.37 -13.75 -19.08
CA TRP A 159 3.76 -13.52 -18.70
C TRP A 159 4.39 -14.87 -18.40
N GLN A 160 5.29 -15.33 -19.27
CA GLN A 160 6.06 -16.57 -19.12
C GLN A 160 7.16 -16.44 -18.04
N MET A 161 6.80 -15.91 -16.87
CA MET A 161 7.69 -15.72 -15.73
C MET A 161 7.16 -16.50 -14.53
N HIS A 162 8.07 -16.91 -13.64
CA HIS A 162 7.67 -17.57 -12.41
C HIS A 162 6.81 -16.63 -11.57
N GLN A 163 5.79 -17.13 -10.86
CA GLN A 163 4.96 -16.30 -9.99
C GLN A 163 4.93 -16.86 -8.58
N LEU A 164 5.04 -15.97 -7.60
CA LEU A 164 4.91 -16.28 -6.19
C LEU A 164 3.89 -15.34 -5.55
N SER A 165 2.75 -15.91 -5.14
CA SER A 165 1.80 -15.22 -4.28
C SER A 165 2.20 -15.37 -2.81
N ILE A 166 2.49 -14.26 -2.15
CA ILE A 166 2.88 -14.21 -0.74
C ILE A 166 1.69 -13.63 0.03
N VAL A 167 1.18 -14.36 1.01
CA VAL A 167 0.13 -13.82 1.91
C VAL A 167 0.76 -12.75 2.80
N LYS A 168 0.22 -11.52 2.77
CA LYS A 168 0.81 -10.34 3.45
C LYS A 168 2.20 -10.03 2.86
N GLY A 169 2.27 -10.04 1.54
CA GLY A 169 3.51 -9.86 0.79
C GLY A 169 4.22 -8.54 1.14
N ASP A 170 3.45 -7.46 1.31
CA ASP A 170 3.90 -6.13 1.71
C ASP A 170 4.64 -6.06 3.07
N GLN A 171 4.43 -7.04 3.95
CA GLN A 171 5.13 -7.16 5.23
C GLN A 171 6.36 -8.07 5.15
N LEU A 172 6.43 -8.93 4.13
CA LEU A 172 7.39 -10.02 4.06
C LEU A 172 8.38 -9.91 2.89
N SER A 173 8.10 -9.06 1.90
CA SER A 173 8.90 -8.79 0.72
C SER A 173 9.11 -7.27 0.61
N LEU A 174 10.38 -6.86 0.56
CA LEU A 174 10.75 -5.46 0.37
C LEU A 174 10.32 -4.94 -1.00
N THR A 175 10.31 -5.82 -2.01
CA THR A 175 9.91 -5.49 -3.37
C THR A 175 8.41 -5.23 -3.47
N ILE A 176 7.56 -6.08 -2.88
CA ILE A 176 6.11 -5.83 -2.77
C ILE A 176 5.85 -4.58 -1.91
N ALA A 177 6.56 -4.42 -0.79
CA ALA A 177 6.41 -3.24 0.06
C ALA A 177 6.71 -1.94 -0.72
N ALA A 178 7.78 -1.92 -1.51
CA ALA A 178 8.14 -0.79 -2.35
C ALA A 178 7.06 -0.47 -3.40
N ALA A 179 6.54 -1.51 -4.07
CA ALA A 179 5.42 -1.38 -5.00
C ALA A 179 4.16 -0.80 -4.34
N SER A 180 3.83 -1.24 -3.12
CA SER A 180 2.69 -0.72 -2.35
C SER A 180 2.81 0.77 -2.05
N VAL A 181 4.03 1.25 -1.78
CA VAL A 181 4.31 2.66 -1.53
C VAL A 181 4.11 3.47 -2.80
N ILE A 182 4.62 3.02 -3.95
CA ILE A 182 4.40 3.68 -5.25
C ILE A 182 2.91 3.76 -5.57
N ALA A 183 2.18 2.64 -5.46
CA ALA A 183 0.74 2.59 -5.71
C ALA A 183 -0.02 3.58 -4.82
N LYS A 184 0.28 3.56 -3.51
CA LYS A 184 -0.43 4.37 -2.53
C LYS A 184 -0.16 5.86 -2.68
N VAL A 185 1.09 6.26 -2.88
CA VAL A 185 1.45 7.68 -3.04
C VAL A 185 0.84 8.23 -4.32
N SER A 186 0.96 7.50 -5.44
CA SER A 186 0.42 7.94 -6.73
C SER A 186 -1.11 8.09 -6.68
N ARG A 187 -1.80 7.13 -6.06
CA ARG A 187 -3.26 7.21 -5.90
C ARG A 187 -3.68 8.33 -4.97
N ASP A 188 -2.96 8.54 -3.86
CA ASP A 188 -3.30 9.61 -2.93
C ASP A 188 -3.09 10.98 -3.58
N ALA A 189 -2.06 11.15 -4.40
CA ALA A 189 -1.83 12.35 -5.21
C ALA A 189 -2.98 12.59 -6.20
N TYR A 190 -3.36 11.59 -6.99
CA TYR A 190 -4.52 11.68 -7.89
C TYR A 190 -5.79 12.16 -7.17
N MET A 191 -6.08 11.60 -5.99
CA MET A 191 -7.27 11.98 -5.23
C MET A 191 -7.18 13.38 -4.59
N ILE A 192 -5.98 13.92 -4.40
CA ILE A 192 -5.78 15.31 -3.96
C ILE A 192 -6.00 16.24 -5.15
N ASP A 193 -5.42 15.93 -6.30
CA ASP A 193 -5.52 16.74 -7.51
C ASP A 193 -6.99 16.84 -7.98
N ILE A 194 -7.70 15.71 -8.03
CA ILE A 194 -9.13 15.68 -8.43
C ILE A 194 -10.05 16.37 -7.41
N ALA A 195 -9.58 16.61 -6.18
CA ALA A 195 -10.35 17.37 -5.21
C ALA A 195 -10.44 18.86 -5.59
N GLU A 196 -9.53 19.36 -6.42
CA GLU A 196 -9.61 20.74 -6.95
C GLU A 196 -10.80 20.89 -7.91
N GLU A 197 -11.12 19.84 -8.67
CA GLU A 197 -12.30 19.81 -9.56
C GLU A 197 -13.61 19.60 -8.79
N PHE A 198 -13.57 18.86 -7.67
CA PHE A 198 -14.73 18.54 -6.84
C PHE A 198 -14.54 18.96 -5.37
N PRO A 199 -14.37 20.27 -5.08
CA PRO A 199 -13.93 20.75 -3.76
C PRO A 199 -14.94 20.50 -2.63
N GLN A 200 -16.20 20.25 -2.96
CA GLN A 200 -17.26 20.00 -1.99
C GLN A 200 -17.25 18.56 -1.44
N TYR A 201 -16.54 17.62 -2.09
CA TYR A 201 -16.59 16.21 -1.73
C TYR A 201 -15.56 15.83 -0.65
N GLY A 202 -14.46 16.58 -0.50
CA GLY A 202 -13.43 16.28 0.50
C GLY A 202 -12.49 15.13 0.13
N PHE A 203 -12.31 14.86 -1.17
CA PHE A 203 -11.46 13.77 -1.67
C PHE A 203 -10.01 13.86 -1.20
N GLU A 204 -9.49 15.07 -0.99
CA GLU A 204 -8.17 15.33 -0.43
C GLU A 204 -8.02 14.84 1.01
N LYS A 205 -9.12 14.53 1.72
CA LYS A 205 -9.09 13.97 3.08
C LYS A 205 -9.29 12.47 3.07
N HIS A 206 -10.43 12.00 2.56
CA HIS A 206 -10.81 10.58 2.65
C HIS A 206 -10.42 9.76 1.41
N LYS A 207 -9.84 10.36 0.37
CA LYS A 207 -9.27 9.64 -0.79
C LYS A 207 -10.28 8.73 -1.51
N GLY A 208 -11.55 9.12 -1.49
CA GLY A 208 -12.67 8.35 -2.05
C GLY A 208 -13.19 7.21 -1.17
N TYR A 209 -12.61 6.96 0.01
CA TYR A 209 -13.14 5.99 0.97
C TYR A 209 -14.45 6.49 1.60
N HIS A 210 -15.23 5.55 2.14
CA HIS A 210 -16.37 5.87 2.98
C HIS A 210 -15.95 6.77 4.15
N SER A 211 -16.65 7.89 4.31
CA SER A 211 -16.53 8.76 5.48
C SER A 211 -17.83 9.55 5.67
N PRO A 212 -18.11 10.08 6.87
CA PRO A 212 -19.28 10.94 7.08
C PRO A 212 -19.31 12.14 6.13
N LEU A 213 -18.14 12.72 5.82
CA LEU A 213 -18.01 13.83 4.87
C LEU A 213 -18.41 13.41 3.45
N HIS A 214 -17.93 12.24 3.02
CA HIS A 214 -18.22 11.70 1.69
C HIS A 214 -19.71 11.39 1.51
N VAL A 215 -20.34 10.81 2.53
CA VAL A 215 -21.79 10.52 2.53
C VAL A 215 -22.59 11.81 2.46
N ALA A 216 -22.27 12.81 3.30
CA ALA A 216 -22.98 14.08 3.29
C ALA A 216 -22.89 14.80 1.92
N ALA A 217 -21.71 14.77 1.29
CA ALA A 217 -21.54 15.33 -0.05
C ALA A 217 -22.38 14.59 -1.10
N LEU A 218 -22.41 13.26 -1.05
CA LEU A 218 -23.25 12.43 -1.93
C LEU A 218 -24.75 12.68 -1.74
N GLU A 219 -25.22 12.83 -0.50
CA GLU A 219 -26.61 13.15 -0.20
C GLU A 219 -27.03 14.53 -0.73
N GLN A 220 -26.13 15.51 -0.68
CA GLN A 220 -26.42 16.88 -1.08
C GLN A 220 -26.23 17.14 -2.58
N LEU A 221 -25.21 16.55 -3.19
CA LEU A 221 -24.74 16.89 -4.53
C LEU A 221 -24.87 15.73 -5.54
N GLY A 222 -25.13 14.52 -5.06
CA GLY A 222 -25.15 13.31 -5.88
C GLY A 222 -23.75 12.80 -6.27
N PRO A 223 -23.64 11.67 -6.99
CA PRO A 223 -22.36 11.14 -7.46
C PRO A 223 -21.74 11.96 -8.60
N THR A 224 -20.41 12.08 -8.59
CA THR A 224 -19.58 12.64 -9.67
C THR A 224 -19.12 11.56 -10.67
N PRO A 225 -18.53 11.93 -11.83
CA PRO A 225 -17.97 10.98 -12.80
C PRO A 225 -16.88 10.06 -12.23
N ILE A 226 -16.20 10.47 -11.15
CA ILE A 226 -15.16 9.62 -10.53
C ILE A 226 -15.71 8.64 -9.50
N HIS A 227 -17.03 8.55 -9.30
CA HIS A 227 -17.63 7.54 -8.44
C HIS A 227 -17.88 6.24 -9.20
N ARG A 228 -17.54 5.11 -8.56
CA ARG A 228 -17.75 3.76 -9.08
C ARG A 228 -19.23 3.42 -9.00
N ARG A 229 -19.95 3.59 -10.09
CA ARG A 229 -21.40 3.45 -10.16
C ARG A 229 -21.82 1.99 -9.94
N SER A 230 -20.96 1.03 -10.27
CA SER A 230 -21.18 -0.38 -10.00
C SER A 230 -21.11 -0.75 -8.51
N TYR A 231 -20.63 0.13 -7.64
CA TYR A 231 -20.53 -0.16 -6.20
C TYR A 231 -21.89 0.06 -5.52
N ALA A 232 -22.32 -0.92 -4.73
CA ALA A 232 -23.64 -0.90 -4.07
C ALA A 232 -23.93 0.39 -3.27
N PRO A 233 -22.98 0.98 -2.51
CA PRO A 233 -23.24 2.26 -1.84
C PRO A 233 -23.53 3.42 -2.81
N ILE A 234 -22.97 3.42 -4.02
CA ILE A 234 -23.15 4.50 -5.00
C ILE A 234 -24.46 4.36 -5.77
N ARG A 235 -24.87 3.13 -6.13
CA ARG A 235 -26.18 2.88 -6.76
C ARG A 235 -27.36 3.45 -5.96
N LYS A 236 -27.27 3.42 -4.62
CA LYS A 236 -28.25 4.05 -3.71
C LYS A 236 -28.45 5.53 -4.01
N PHE A 237 -27.36 6.27 -4.22
CA PHE A 237 -27.41 7.69 -4.54
C PHE A 237 -27.83 7.98 -5.98
N LEU A 238 -27.81 6.97 -6.85
CA LEU A 238 -28.30 7.05 -8.22
C LEU A 238 -29.80 6.70 -8.35
N GLY A 239 -30.43 6.21 -7.27
CA GLY A 239 -31.80 5.70 -7.32
C GLY A 239 -31.93 4.37 -8.05
N GLU A 240 -30.81 3.65 -8.25
CA GLU A 240 -30.73 2.40 -9.01
C GLU A 240 -30.94 1.15 -8.13
N ASP A 241 -31.23 1.33 -6.83
CA ASP A 241 -31.55 0.24 -5.87
C ASP A 241 -33.09 0.03 -5.70
N ALA A 242 -33.88 0.37 -6.73
CA ALA A 242 -35.29 0.00 -6.82
C ALA A 242 -35.47 -1.26 -7.68
N ASP A 243 -35.03 -2.41 -7.15
CA ASP A 243 -35.65 -3.76 -7.27
C ASP A 243 -34.80 -4.84 -6.58
#